data_AF-A0A1Q7KR41-F1
#
_entry.id   AF-A0A1Q7KR41-F1
#
_cell.length_a   1.000
_cell.length_b   1.000
_cell.length_c   1.000
_cell.angle_alpha   90.00
_cell.angle_beta   90.00
_cell.angle_gamma   90.00
#
_symmetry.space_group_name_H-M   'P 1'
#
loop_
_entity.id
_entity.type
_entity.pdbx_description
1 polymer ?
#
loop_
_entity_poly.entity_id
_entity_poly.type
_entity_poly.pdbx_seq_one_letter_code
_entity_poly.pdbx_strand_id
1 'polypeptide(L)'
;MTPKLKQNIQIMLVAAIAVAAVRAGYIFYERRVSKIDAAKNQPPPLNPDYYIIPKKLYPYDLKSARQLTKQPVWVKEGYRYTYYPFDPAHHRSDFGREAGQLLPIEKMQIKDVVTDVSPGSPDQRQVMAVFEKDGKAYAFPIGSVRDGNYQIYSDEMLYIQDPHDLYKHWPAEVWDAIEKHEVKPGMNELQADFAVGMGIPQRSDDTAVKTVNYPNGGKPLSITYRNGRAAEIRPGPA
;
A
#
# COMPACT_ATOMS: atom_id res chain seq x y z
N MET A 1 15.70 -62.80 -52.60
CA MET A 1 15.15 -62.68 -51.22
C MET A 1 14.19 -63.83 -51.01
N THR A 2 14.39 -64.68 -49.99
CA THR A 2 13.49 -65.81 -49.73
C THR A 2 12.17 -65.32 -49.09
N PRO A 3 11.02 -65.96 -49.39
CA PRO A 3 9.71 -65.55 -48.86
C PRO A 3 9.67 -65.43 -47.33
N LYS A 4 10.37 -66.34 -46.66
CA LYS A 4 10.48 -66.42 -45.19
C LYS A 4 11.23 -65.23 -44.59
N LEU A 5 12.26 -64.73 -45.27
CA LEU A 5 13.01 -63.55 -44.82
C LEU A 5 12.17 -62.26 -44.96
N LYS A 6 11.40 -62.14 -46.04
CA LYS A 6 10.49 -61.00 -46.26
C LYS A 6 9.37 -60.93 -45.21
N GLN A 7 8.82 -62.10 -44.85
CA GLN A 7 7.79 -62.22 -43.81
C GLN A 7 8.33 -61.84 -42.42
N ASN A 8 9.53 -62.29 -42.06
CA ASN A 8 10.17 -61.94 -40.79
C ASN A 8 10.46 -60.43 -40.68
N ILE A 9 10.92 -59.81 -41.77
CA ILE A 9 11.15 -58.35 -41.80
C ILE A 9 9.84 -57.58 -41.64
N GLN A 10 8.75 -58.01 -42.30
CA GLN A 10 7.43 -57.40 -42.14
C GLN A 10 6.92 -57.48 -40.69
N ILE A 11 7.06 -58.63 -40.04
CA ILE A 11 6.65 -58.81 -38.65
C ILE A 11 7.45 -57.88 -37.73
N MET A 12 8.76 -57.80 -37.92
CA MET A 12 9.61 -56.92 -37.12
C MET A 12 9.27 -55.44 -37.33
N LEU A 13 8.96 -55.04 -38.56
CA LEU A 13 8.58 -53.67 -38.89
C LEU A 13 7.24 -53.28 -38.22
N VAL A 14 6.24 -54.17 -38.26
CA VAL A 14 4.95 -53.97 -37.59
C VAL A 14 5.14 -53.87 -36.08
N ALA A 15 5.97 -54.73 -35.50
CA ALA A 15 6.28 -54.67 -34.07
C ALA A 15 6.97 -53.34 -33.69
N ALA A 16 7.93 -52.87 -34.50
CA ALA A 16 8.60 -51.60 -34.27
C ALA A 16 7.63 -50.40 -34.36
N ILE A 17 6.71 -50.40 -35.34
CA ILE A 17 5.68 -49.36 -35.48
C ILE A 17 4.73 -49.38 -34.27
N ALA A 18 4.32 -50.57 -33.81
CA ALA A 18 3.45 -50.69 -32.65
C ALA A 18 4.11 -50.13 -31.38
N VAL A 19 5.39 -50.46 -31.14
CA VAL A 19 6.16 -49.92 -30.01
C VAL A 19 6.31 -48.40 -30.11
N ALA A 20 6.60 -47.87 -31.30
CA ALA A 20 6.69 -46.44 -31.53
C ALA A 20 5.36 -45.73 -31.27
N ALA A 21 4.23 -46.30 -31.70
CA ALA A 21 2.90 -45.75 -31.49
C ALA A 21 2.50 -45.75 -30.00
N VAL A 22 2.78 -46.83 -29.27
CA VAL A 22 2.55 -46.91 -27.82
C VAL A 22 3.38 -45.85 -27.10
N ARG A 23 4.66 -45.71 -27.45
CA ARG A 23 5.54 -44.71 -26.82
C ARG A 23 5.10 -43.28 -27.14
N ALA A 24 4.67 -43.01 -28.37
CA ALA A 24 4.11 -41.71 -28.75
C ALA A 24 2.84 -41.41 -27.94
N GLY A 25 1.91 -42.37 -27.85
CA GLY A 25 0.69 -42.24 -27.06
C GLY A 25 0.96 -41.96 -25.58
N TYR A 26 1.93 -42.66 -24.99
CA TYR A 26 2.37 -42.42 -23.61
C TYR A 26 2.93 -41.00 -23.41
N ILE A 27 3.79 -40.52 -24.31
CA ILE A 27 4.34 -39.16 -24.25
C ILE A 27 3.23 -38.10 -24.37
N PHE A 28 2.23 -38.32 -25.23
CA PHE A 28 1.09 -37.41 -25.35
C PHE A 28 0.22 -37.39 -24.09
N TYR A 29 0.00 -38.55 -23.48
CA TYR A 29 -0.72 -38.66 -22.22
C TYR A 29 0.02 -37.93 -21.09
N GLU A 30 1.31 -38.23 -20.91
CA GLU A 30 2.15 -37.61 -19.88
C GLU A 30 2.21 -36.09 -20.06
N ARG A 31 2.42 -35.58 -21.29
CA ARG A 31 2.37 -34.14 -21.57
C ARG A 31 1.02 -33.51 -21.25
N ARG A 32 -0.09 -34.22 -21.48
CA ARG A 32 -1.43 -33.71 -21.15
C ARG A 32 -1.63 -33.63 -19.64
N VAL A 33 -1.23 -34.67 -18.91
CA VAL A 33 -1.29 -34.69 -17.44
C VAL A 33 -0.41 -33.59 -16.85
N SER A 34 0.85 -33.48 -17.30
CA SER A 34 1.76 -32.41 -16.85
C SER A 34 1.23 -31.00 -17.15
N LYS A 35 0.55 -30.79 -18.29
CA LYS A 35 -0.09 -29.50 -18.59
C LYS A 35 -1.27 -29.20 -17.66
N ILE A 36 -2.06 -30.21 -17.31
CA ILE A 36 -3.17 -30.08 -16.35
C ILE A 36 -2.62 -29.76 -14.96
N ASP A 37 -1.55 -30.45 -14.54
CA ASP A 37 -0.93 -30.20 -13.23
C ASP A 37 -0.22 -28.85 -13.18
N ALA A 38 0.45 -28.44 -14.27
CA ALA A 38 1.03 -27.11 -14.40
C ALA A 38 -0.03 -25.99 -14.39
N ALA A 39 -1.22 -26.24 -14.95
CA ALA A 39 -2.33 -25.30 -14.88
C ALA A 39 -2.92 -25.18 -13.47
N LYS A 40 -2.94 -26.28 -12.69
CA LYS A 40 -3.37 -26.27 -11.28
C LYS A 40 -2.36 -25.58 -10.36
N ASN A 41 -1.08 -25.66 -10.69
CA ASN A 41 0.03 -25.11 -9.88
C ASN A 41 0.51 -23.74 -10.38
N GLN A 42 -0.32 -23.00 -11.12
CA GLN A 42 0.06 -21.63 -11.48
C GLN A 42 0.24 -20.81 -10.19
N PRO A 43 1.38 -20.12 -10.02
CA PRO A 43 1.56 -19.24 -8.88
C PRO A 43 0.44 -18.19 -8.88
N PRO A 44 -0.05 -17.78 -7.69
CA PRO A 44 -1.08 -16.76 -7.61
C PRO A 44 -0.61 -15.50 -8.35
N PRO A 45 -1.53 -14.77 -9.01
CA PRO A 45 -1.18 -13.55 -9.72
C PRO A 45 -0.52 -12.57 -8.74
N LEU A 46 0.58 -11.98 -9.20
CA LEU A 46 1.35 -11.02 -8.41
C LEU A 46 0.45 -9.81 -8.08
N ASN A 47 0.47 -9.38 -6.82
CA ASN A 47 -0.34 -8.22 -6.41
C ASN A 47 0.28 -6.93 -7.01
N PRO A 48 -0.43 -6.21 -7.89
CA PRO A 48 0.09 -4.97 -8.50
C PRO A 48 0.46 -3.91 -7.46
N ASP A 49 -0.18 -3.91 -6.28
CA ASP A 49 0.12 -2.96 -5.19
C ASP A 49 1.58 -3.03 -4.74
N TYR A 50 2.22 -4.21 -4.83
CA TYR A 50 3.60 -4.41 -4.39
C TYR A 50 4.66 -3.81 -5.32
N TYR A 51 4.25 -3.38 -6.52
CA TYR A 51 5.14 -2.79 -7.53
C TYR A 51 4.98 -1.28 -7.62
N ILE A 52 4.10 -0.69 -6.81
CA ILE A 52 3.96 0.75 -6.73
C ILE A 52 5.07 1.28 -5.82
N ILE A 53 5.98 2.05 -6.42
CA ILE A 53 7.07 2.73 -5.72
C ILE A 53 6.81 4.24 -5.85
N PRO A 54 6.18 4.87 -4.85
CA PRO A 54 5.94 6.30 -4.88
C PRO A 54 7.25 7.09 -4.95
N LYS A 55 7.25 8.17 -5.74
CA LYS A 55 8.38 9.10 -5.77
C LYS A 55 8.57 9.74 -4.40
N LYS A 56 9.83 9.91 -4.01
CA LYS A 56 10.29 10.57 -2.78
C LYS A 56 11.06 11.86 -3.12
N LEU A 57 10.99 12.87 -2.25
CA LEU A 57 11.74 14.12 -2.40
C LEU A 57 13.10 14.11 -1.71
N TYR A 58 13.28 13.24 -0.72
CA TYR A 58 14.46 13.13 0.15
C TYR A 58 14.90 14.48 0.73
N PRO A 59 14.02 15.21 1.44
CA PRO A 59 14.39 16.49 2.02
C PRO A 59 15.36 16.30 3.19
N TYR A 60 16.39 17.15 3.22
CA TYR A 60 17.45 17.12 4.24
C TYR A 60 17.73 18.50 4.87
N ASP A 61 16.97 19.52 4.46
CA ASP A 61 17.01 20.87 5.01
C ASP A 61 15.68 21.60 4.71
N LEU A 62 15.50 22.83 5.20
CA LEU A 62 14.30 23.62 4.91
C LEU A 62 14.14 23.94 3.41
N LYS A 63 15.23 24.12 2.68
CA LYS A 63 15.18 24.50 1.26
C LYS A 63 14.64 23.37 0.40
N SER A 64 15.12 22.15 0.63
CA SER A 64 14.66 20.93 -0.01
C SER A 64 13.25 20.55 0.44
N ALA A 65 12.92 20.71 1.72
CA ALA A 65 11.56 20.46 2.22
C ALA A 65 10.52 21.38 1.57
N ARG A 66 10.86 22.64 1.28
CA ARG A 66 9.99 23.57 0.53
C ARG A 66 9.68 23.12 -0.90
N GLN A 67 10.28 22.06 -1.43
CA GLN A 67 9.77 21.46 -2.67
C GLN A 67 8.31 20.97 -2.54
N LEU A 68 7.86 20.65 -1.31
CA LEU A 68 6.46 20.33 -1.02
C LEU A 68 5.50 21.47 -1.38
N THR A 69 5.95 22.73 -1.46
CA THR A 69 5.07 23.86 -1.80
C THR A 69 4.77 23.97 -3.29
N LYS A 70 5.46 23.19 -4.13
CA LYS A 70 5.37 23.27 -5.59
C LYS A 70 4.20 22.48 -6.18
N GLN A 71 3.60 21.59 -5.40
CA GLN A 71 2.53 20.71 -5.86
C GLN A 71 1.66 20.26 -4.69
N PRO A 72 0.43 19.76 -4.97
CA PRO A 72 -0.38 19.11 -3.95
C PRO A 72 0.29 17.84 -3.42
N VAL A 73 -0.07 17.50 -2.19
CA VAL A 73 0.34 16.27 -1.51
C VAL A 73 -0.88 15.57 -0.91
N TRP A 74 -0.76 14.28 -0.61
CA TRP A 74 -1.81 13.47 -0.01
C TRP A 74 -1.28 12.77 1.23
N VAL A 75 -2.07 12.73 2.29
CA VAL A 75 -1.68 12.13 3.57
C VAL A 75 -1.62 10.60 3.44
N LYS A 76 -0.47 10.00 3.78
CA LYS A 76 -0.27 8.55 3.75
C LYS A 76 -0.94 7.86 4.93
N GLU A 77 -0.72 8.38 6.13
CA GLU A 77 -1.17 7.76 7.38
C GLU A 77 -2.24 8.65 8.01
N GLY A 78 -3.48 8.41 7.60
CA GLY A 78 -4.63 9.15 8.12
C GLY A 78 -4.80 8.95 9.64
N TYR A 79 -5.30 9.99 10.30
CA TYR A 79 -5.53 10.10 11.74
C TYR A 79 -4.27 9.99 12.63
N ARG A 80 -3.06 9.88 12.05
CA ARG A 80 -1.83 9.79 12.83
C ARG A 80 -1.27 11.15 13.22
N TYR A 81 -1.46 12.16 12.37
CA TYR A 81 -0.79 13.45 12.50
C TYR A 81 -1.75 14.53 12.96
N THR A 82 -1.53 15.04 14.17
CA THR A 82 -2.21 16.21 14.69
C THR A 82 -1.70 17.49 14.01
N TYR A 83 -2.61 18.39 13.67
CA TYR A 83 -2.29 19.73 13.22
C TYR A 83 -2.79 20.79 14.20
N TYR A 84 -2.14 21.94 14.16
CA TYR A 84 -2.29 23.03 15.11
C TYR A 84 -2.60 24.33 14.37
N PRO A 85 -3.37 25.27 14.97
CA PRO A 85 -3.51 26.61 14.43
C PRO A 85 -2.15 27.25 14.22
N PHE A 86 -1.96 27.91 13.08
CA PHE A 86 -0.71 28.58 12.74
C PHE A 86 -0.94 30.08 12.60
N ASP A 87 -0.06 30.88 13.20
CA ASP A 87 0.00 32.32 13.07
C ASP A 87 1.03 32.70 11.98
N PRO A 88 0.59 33.13 10.79
CA PRO A 88 1.50 33.49 9.70
C PRO A 88 2.32 34.75 9.99
N ALA A 89 1.83 35.66 10.85
CA ALA A 89 2.55 36.90 11.14
C ALA A 89 3.79 36.64 12.01
N HIS A 90 3.67 35.71 12.96
CA HIS A 90 4.75 35.36 13.88
C HIS A 90 5.49 34.07 13.51
N HIS A 91 5.04 33.36 12.47
CA HIS A 91 5.54 32.05 12.05
C HIS A 91 5.55 31.02 13.19
N ARG A 92 4.43 30.93 13.93
CA ARG A 92 4.31 30.05 15.10
C ARG A 92 3.03 29.23 15.09
N SER A 93 3.16 28.01 15.58
CA SER A 93 2.09 27.05 15.80
C SER A 93 1.63 27.14 17.24
N ASP A 94 0.31 27.10 17.45
CA ASP A 94 -0.31 27.03 18.77
C ASP A 94 -0.33 25.56 19.24
N PHE A 95 0.82 25.06 19.71
CA PHE A 95 0.95 23.69 20.21
C PHE A 95 0.09 23.40 21.45
N GLY A 96 -0.43 24.43 22.13
CA GLY A 96 -1.34 24.29 23.25
C GLY A 96 -2.77 23.92 22.84
N ARG A 97 -3.09 23.98 21.54
CA ARG A 97 -4.43 23.73 21.02
C ARG A 97 -4.37 22.88 19.76
N GLU A 98 -4.70 21.61 19.90
CA GLU A 98 -4.92 20.73 18.76
C GLU A 98 -6.14 21.22 17.97
N ALA A 99 -6.00 21.36 16.65
CA ALA A 99 -7.11 21.71 15.77
C ALA A 99 -7.78 20.49 15.14
N GLY A 100 -7.05 19.38 15.03
CA GLY A 100 -7.55 18.10 14.56
C GLY A 100 -6.44 17.18 14.07
N GLN A 101 -6.81 16.10 13.40
CA GLN A 101 -5.88 15.17 12.75
C GLN A 101 -6.07 15.21 11.23
N LEU A 102 -4.98 14.96 10.51
CA LEU A 102 -5.01 14.85 9.05
C LEU A 102 -5.78 13.59 8.62
N LEU A 103 -6.66 13.72 7.63
CA LEU A 103 -7.51 12.61 7.19
C LEU A 103 -6.75 11.66 6.23
N PRO A 104 -7.14 10.38 6.15
CA PRO A 104 -6.58 9.46 5.16
C PRO A 104 -6.69 10.03 3.75
N ILE A 105 -5.58 10.03 3.01
CA ILE A 105 -5.51 10.45 1.60
C ILE A 105 -6.01 11.89 1.36
N GLU A 106 -6.04 12.71 2.42
CA GLU A 106 -6.48 14.10 2.32
C GLU A 106 -5.54 14.86 1.39
N LYS A 107 -6.10 15.36 0.29
CA LYS A 107 -5.38 16.24 -0.63
C LYS A 107 -5.19 17.60 0.03
N MET A 108 -3.96 18.08 0.08
CA MET A 108 -3.64 19.39 0.62
C MET A 108 -2.55 20.09 -0.18
N GLN A 109 -2.56 21.42 -0.11
CA GLN A 109 -1.49 22.25 -0.65
C GLN A 109 -0.65 22.78 0.50
N ILE A 110 0.60 22.37 0.56
CA ILE A 110 1.57 22.97 1.49
C ILE A 110 1.91 24.37 0.97
N LYS A 111 1.85 25.35 1.86
CA LYS A 111 2.10 26.77 1.56
C LYS A 111 3.51 27.19 1.92
N ASP A 112 4.03 26.69 3.04
CA ASP A 112 5.41 26.89 3.45
C ASP A 112 5.89 25.73 4.34
N VAL A 113 7.20 25.65 4.51
CA VAL A 113 7.85 24.78 5.51
C VAL A 113 8.74 25.65 6.38
N VAL A 114 8.48 25.62 7.69
CA VAL A 114 9.12 26.50 8.68
C VAL A 114 9.74 25.69 9.82
N THR A 115 10.55 26.33 10.65
CA THR A 115 10.97 25.77 11.93
C THR A 115 10.30 26.50 13.09
N ASP A 116 9.83 25.74 14.06
CA ASP A 116 9.16 26.26 15.25
C ASP A 116 9.82 25.70 16.52
N VAL A 117 9.64 26.35 17.66
CA VAL A 117 10.19 25.89 18.94
C VAL A 117 9.42 24.67 19.40
N SER A 118 10.12 23.56 19.70
CA SER A 118 9.45 22.36 20.20
C SER A 118 8.95 22.58 21.64
N PRO A 119 7.69 22.25 21.96
CA PRO A 119 7.24 22.20 23.35
C PRO A 119 8.14 21.27 24.17
N GLY A 120 8.64 21.74 25.30
CA GLY A 120 9.43 20.93 26.23
C GLY A 120 10.88 20.62 25.82
N SER A 121 11.40 21.18 24.72
CA SER A 121 12.80 20.99 24.30
C SER A 121 13.36 22.24 23.62
N PRO A 122 13.93 23.21 24.37
CA PRO A 122 14.39 24.48 23.81
C PRO A 122 15.60 24.35 22.88
N ASP A 123 16.34 23.24 22.98
CA ASP A 123 17.49 22.87 22.14
C ASP A 123 17.08 22.21 20.81
N GLN A 124 15.79 21.88 20.64
CA GLN A 124 15.26 21.25 19.45
C GLN A 124 14.12 22.07 18.85
N ARG A 125 14.17 22.27 17.54
CA ARG A 125 13.09 22.91 16.79
C ARG A 125 12.33 21.87 15.99
N GLN A 126 11.02 22.02 15.87
CA GLN A 126 10.22 21.19 14.96
C GLN A 126 10.25 21.79 13.57
N VAL A 127 10.28 20.93 12.55
CA VAL A 127 10.06 21.33 11.16
C VAL A 127 8.57 21.15 10.88
N MET A 128 7.91 22.22 10.50
CA MET A 128 6.45 22.29 10.36
C MET A 128 6.07 22.52 8.91
N ALA A 129 5.13 21.74 8.39
CA ALA A 129 4.48 22.00 7.11
C ALA A 129 3.22 22.84 7.34
N VAL A 130 3.13 23.98 6.67
CA VAL A 130 2.03 24.93 6.79
C VAL A 130 1.05 24.72 5.65
N PHE A 131 -0.25 24.68 5.94
CA PHE A 131 -1.31 24.55 4.96
C PHE A 131 -2.52 25.41 5.36
N GLU A 132 -3.48 25.52 4.45
CA GLU A 132 -4.73 26.24 4.70
C GLU A 132 -5.91 25.28 4.64
N LYS A 133 -6.86 25.44 5.58
CA LYS A 133 -8.13 24.71 5.61
C LYS A 133 -9.23 25.65 6.09
N ASP A 134 -10.34 25.69 5.38
CA ASP A 134 -11.48 26.57 5.69
C ASP A 134 -11.09 28.05 5.90
N GLY A 135 -10.15 28.54 5.08
CA GLY A 135 -9.64 29.92 5.15
C GLY A 135 -8.74 30.24 6.35
N LYS A 136 -8.33 29.23 7.13
CA LYS A 136 -7.43 29.38 8.28
C LYS A 136 -6.11 28.65 8.03
N ALA A 137 -5.02 29.21 8.56
CA ALA A 137 -3.70 28.61 8.47
C ALA A 137 -3.50 27.59 9.61
N TYR A 138 -2.94 26.45 9.25
CA TYR A 138 -2.60 25.38 10.18
C TYR A 138 -1.21 24.85 9.86
N ALA A 139 -0.61 24.17 10.83
CA ALA A 139 0.66 23.51 10.64
C ALA A 139 0.69 22.14 11.31
N PHE A 140 1.43 21.21 10.73
CA PHE A 140 1.67 19.89 11.31
C PHE A 140 3.16 19.56 11.25
N PRO A 141 3.69 18.80 12.23
CA PRO A 141 5.11 18.47 12.28
C PRO A 141 5.47 17.46 11.19
N ILE A 142 6.56 17.73 10.49
CA ILE A 142 7.15 16.83 9.47
C ILE A 142 8.59 16.43 9.80
N GLY A 143 9.10 16.83 10.97
CA GLY A 143 10.47 16.57 11.36
C GLY A 143 10.96 17.44 12.51
N SER A 144 12.26 17.42 12.72
CA SER A 144 12.92 18.28 13.70
C SER A 144 14.33 18.66 13.25
N VAL A 145 14.89 19.67 13.91
CA VAL A 145 16.27 20.10 13.75
C VAL A 145 16.91 20.35 15.11
N ARG A 146 18.11 19.80 15.30
CA ARG A 146 18.97 20.02 16.47
C ARG A 146 20.39 20.28 15.98
N ASP A 147 21.00 21.38 16.45
CA ASP A 147 22.36 21.78 16.05
C ASP A 147 22.59 21.82 14.53
N GLY A 148 21.57 22.23 13.77
CA GLY A 148 21.59 22.28 12.31
C GLY A 148 21.38 20.92 11.61
N ASN A 149 21.29 19.81 12.35
CA ASN A 149 21.01 18.49 11.81
C ASN A 149 19.50 18.29 11.66
N TYR A 150 19.03 18.19 10.43
CA TYR A 150 17.63 17.98 10.10
C TYR A 150 17.28 16.49 10.05
N GLN A 151 16.15 16.15 10.65
CA GLN A 151 15.48 14.87 10.50
C GLN A 151 14.07 15.14 9.97
N ILE A 152 13.85 14.91 8.67
CA ILE A 152 12.60 15.22 7.98
C ILE A 152 11.98 13.92 7.46
N TYR A 153 10.72 13.69 7.78
CA TYR A 153 10.00 12.45 7.52
C TYR A 153 8.86 12.61 6.51
N SER A 154 8.78 13.75 5.82
CA SER A 154 7.65 14.07 4.94
C SER A 154 7.39 13.02 3.86
N ASP A 155 8.42 12.33 3.36
CA ASP A 155 8.26 11.26 2.37
C ASP A 155 7.58 10.01 2.93
N GLU A 156 7.62 9.78 4.24
CA GLU A 156 6.87 8.69 4.90
C GLU A 156 5.45 9.13 5.27
N MET A 157 5.25 10.45 5.42
CA MET A 157 3.97 11.04 5.82
C MET A 157 3.06 11.39 4.64
N LEU A 158 3.63 11.72 3.48
CA LEU A 158 2.93 12.31 2.35
C LEU A 158 3.26 11.61 1.03
N TYR A 159 2.25 11.42 0.19
CA TYR A 159 2.43 11.19 -1.24
C TYR A 159 2.58 12.52 -1.95
N ILE A 160 3.55 12.61 -2.84
CA ILE A 160 3.72 13.75 -3.76
C ILE A 160 3.10 13.48 -5.14
N GLN A 161 2.58 12.28 -5.36
CA GLN A 161 1.85 11.88 -6.57
C GLN A 161 0.42 11.55 -6.17
N ASP A 162 -0.54 11.79 -7.06
CA ASP A 162 -1.93 11.46 -6.80
C ASP A 162 -2.08 9.93 -6.58
N PRO A 163 -2.60 9.50 -5.42
CA PRO A 163 -2.80 8.08 -5.17
C PRO A 163 -3.76 7.42 -6.17
N HIS A 164 -4.70 8.16 -6.76
CA HIS A 164 -5.56 7.64 -7.84
C HIS A 164 -4.75 7.25 -9.08
N ASP A 165 -3.71 8.02 -9.42
CA ASP A 165 -2.81 7.70 -10.52
C ASP A 165 -1.87 6.55 -10.18
N LEU A 166 -1.35 6.53 -8.94
CA LEU A 166 -0.47 5.46 -8.45
C LEU A 166 -1.18 4.10 -8.42
N TYR A 167 -2.43 4.06 -7.97
CA TYR A 167 -3.22 2.84 -7.82
C TYR A 167 -4.40 2.80 -8.82
N LYS A 168 -4.18 3.27 -10.05
CA LYS A 168 -5.20 3.30 -11.12
C LYS A 168 -5.81 1.95 -11.49
N HIS A 169 -5.19 0.86 -11.07
CA HIS A 169 -5.71 -0.50 -11.26
C HIS A 169 -6.78 -0.88 -10.22
N TRP A 170 -6.98 -0.08 -9.17
CA TRP A 170 -8.09 -0.28 -8.25
C TRP A 170 -9.42 0.10 -8.89
N PRO A 171 -10.48 -0.70 -8.70
CA PRO A 171 -11.82 -0.39 -9.21
C PRO A 171 -12.36 0.92 -8.62
N ALA A 172 -13.21 1.63 -9.39
CA ALA A 172 -13.88 2.85 -8.93
C ALA A 172 -14.64 2.65 -7.61
N GLU A 173 -15.29 1.50 -7.42
CA GLU A 173 -16.05 1.20 -6.20
C GLU A 173 -15.20 1.16 -4.92
N VAL A 174 -13.90 0.87 -5.05
CA VAL A 174 -12.92 0.91 -3.96
C VAL A 174 -12.56 2.36 -3.66
N TRP A 175 -12.29 3.16 -4.68
CA TRP A 175 -12.04 4.60 -4.51
C TRP A 175 -13.23 5.32 -3.89
N ASP A 176 -14.45 5.05 -4.37
CA ASP A 176 -15.68 5.58 -3.79
C ASP A 176 -15.84 5.22 -2.30
N ALA A 177 -15.36 4.04 -1.88
CA ALA A 177 -15.38 3.64 -0.48
C ALA A 177 -14.32 4.39 0.34
N ILE A 178 -13.11 4.54 -0.21
CA ILE A 178 -12.01 5.29 0.40
C ILE A 178 -12.41 6.75 0.63
N GLU A 179 -13.00 7.40 -0.38
CA GLU A 179 -13.47 8.79 -0.29
C GLU A 179 -14.57 9.00 0.75
N LYS A 180 -15.35 7.95 1.05
CA LYS A 180 -16.39 7.95 2.10
C LYS A 180 -15.84 7.52 3.46
N HIS A 181 -14.55 7.22 3.57
CA HIS A 181 -13.92 6.66 4.76
C HIS A 181 -14.60 5.35 5.22
N GLU A 182 -14.93 4.48 4.27
CA GLU A 182 -15.60 3.20 4.50
C GLU A 182 -14.73 2.04 4.03
N VAL A 183 -14.76 0.94 4.79
CA VAL A 183 -14.19 -0.34 4.35
C VAL A 183 -15.32 -1.30 3.95
N LYS A 184 -15.15 -1.95 2.80
CA LYS A 184 -16.09 -2.93 2.25
C LYS A 184 -15.49 -4.33 2.22
N PRO A 185 -16.30 -5.40 2.27
CA PRO A 185 -15.83 -6.76 2.02
C PRO A 185 -15.06 -6.86 0.70
N GLY A 186 -13.96 -7.59 0.70
CA GLY A 186 -13.07 -7.75 -0.45
C GLY A 186 -11.97 -6.69 -0.60
N MET A 187 -12.01 -5.59 0.16
CA MET A 187 -10.88 -4.65 0.22
C MET A 187 -9.66 -5.32 0.84
N ASN A 188 -8.46 -5.02 0.34
CA ASN A 188 -7.23 -5.46 0.98
C ASN A 188 -6.82 -4.50 2.11
N GLU A 189 -5.76 -4.82 2.84
CA GLU A 189 -5.29 -4.02 3.98
C GLU A 189 -4.87 -2.60 3.54
N LEU A 190 -4.15 -2.46 2.44
CA LEU A 190 -3.72 -1.15 1.95
C LEU A 190 -4.91 -0.25 1.57
N GLN A 191 -5.95 -0.83 0.97
CA GLN A 191 -7.20 -0.12 0.65
C GLN A 191 -7.94 0.29 1.93
N ALA A 192 -7.92 -0.55 2.97
CA ALA A 192 -8.49 -0.19 4.27
C ALA A 192 -7.68 0.92 4.94
N ASP A 193 -6.35 0.86 4.89
CA ASP A 193 -5.48 1.91 5.41
C ASP A 193 -5.75 3.26 4.72
N PHE A 194 -6.03 3.23 3.41
CA PHE A 194 -6.44 4.41 2.66
C PHE A 194 -7.81 4.94 3.07
N ALA A 195 -8.75 4.07 3.43
CA ALA A 195 -10.08 4.51 3.84
C ALA A 195 -10.08 5.07 5.27
N VAL A 196 -9.41 4.40 6.21
CA VAL A 196 -9.61 4.59 7.65
C VAL A 196 -8.33 4.79 8.48
N GLY A 197 -7.18 4.94 7.81
CA GLY A 197 -5.88 5.13 8.47
C GLY A 197 -5.21 3.82 8.89
N MET A 198 -4.03 3.90 9.50
CA MET A 198 -3.22 2.73 9.81
C MET A 198 -3.81 1.85 10.92
N GLY A 199 -3.90 0.56 10.66
CA GLY A 199 -4.35 -0.44 11.64
C GLY A 199 -3.22 -1.06 12.47
N ILE A 200 -3.60 -1.64 13.61
CA ILE A 200 -2.72 -2.41 14.49
C ILE A 200 -3.07 -3.89 14.35
N PRO A 201 -2.16 -4.73 13.80
CA PRO A 201 -2.43 -6.15 13.64
C PRO A 201 -2.47 -6.86 14.99
N GLN A 202 -3.46 -7.74 15.16
CA GLN A 202 -3.49 -8.69 16.25
C GLN A 202 -2.56 -9.86 15.94
N ARG A 203 -2.01 -10.47 16.98
CA ARG A 203 -1.27 -11.73 16.85
C ARG A 203 -2.25 -12.82 16.39
N SER A 204 -1.89 -13.51 15.32
CA SER A 204 -2.61 -14.69 14.82
C SER A 204 -1.63 -15.85 14.69
N ASP A 205 -2.07 -17.04 15.06
CA ASP A 205 -1.32 -18.28 14.87
C ASP A 205 -1.63 -18.93 13.50
N ASP A 206 -2.64 -18.43 12.77
CA ASP A 206 -2.99 -18.82 11.41
C ASP A 206 -2.50 -17.77 10.41
N THR A 207 -1.61 -18.16 9.49
CA THR A 207 -1.03 -17.26 8.49
C THR A 207 -2.02 -16.84 7.40
N ALA A 208 -3.13 -17.57 7.22
CA ALA A 208 -4.17 -17.25 6.25
C ALA A 208 -5.21 -16.25 6.78
N VAL A 209 -5.20 -16.00 8.10
CA VAL A 209 -6.14 -15.12 8.80
C VAL A 209 -5.39 -14.04 9.53
N LYS A 210 -5.71 -12.78 9.22
CA LYS A 210 -5.14 -11.61 9.89
C LYS A 210 -6.28 -10.74 10.41
N THR A 211 -6.28 -10.43 11.70
CA THR A 211 -7.21 -9.43 12.26
C THR A 211 -6.44 -8.15 12.54
N VAL A 212 -6.99 -7.01 12.12
CA VAL A 212 -6.38 -5.69 12.30
C VAL A 212 -7.40 -4.75 12.95
N ASN A 213 -6.96 -4.06 13.99
CA ASN A 213 -7.75 -3.06 14.70
C ASN A 213 -7.40 -1.66 14.17
N TYR A 214 -8.39 -0.95 13.66
CA TYR A 214 -8.27 0.39 13.10
C TYR A 214 -8.85 1.42 14.07
N PRO A 215 -8.09 2.46 14.47
CA PRO A 215 -8.63 3.54 15.30
C PRO A 215 -9.71 4.37 14.60
N ASN A 216 -9.58 4.54 13.27
CA ASN A 216 -10.57 5.19 12.39
C ASN A 216 -11.13 6.51 12.95
N GLY A 217 -10.24 7.43 13.31
CA GLY A 217 -10.64 8.76 13.81
C GLY A 217 -11.58 8.74 15.01
N GLY A 218 -11.46 7.73 15.89
CA GLY A 218 -12.32 7.57 17.08
C GLY A 218 -13.57 6.72 16.84
N LYS A 219 -13.72 6.08 15.68
CA LYS A 219 -14.79 5.12 15.36
C LYS A 219 -14.18 3.74 15.08
N PRO A 220 -13.61 3.07 16.10
CA PRO A 220 -12.73 1.94 15.88
C PRO A 220 -13.41 0.80 15.11
N LEU A 221 -12.66 0.16 14.24
CA LEU A 221 -13.07 -1.01 13.46
C LEU A 221 -12.12 -2.17 13.73
N SER A 222 -12.66 -3.39 13.74
CA SER A 222 -11.88 -4.63 13.70
C SER A 222 -12.19 -5.34 12.40
N ILE A 223 -11.17 -5.55 11.58
CA ILE A 223 -11.30 -6.20 10.27
C ILE A 223 -10.52 -7.50 10.28
N THR A 224 -11.20 -8.59 9.95
CA THR A 224 -10.57 -9.90 9.71
C THR A 224 -10.39 -10.10 8.22
N TYR A 225 -9.15 -10.20 7.80
CA TYR A 225 -8.72 -10.54 6.45
C TYR A 225 -8.52 -12.04 6.33
N ARG A 226 -9.07 -12.63 5.27
CA ARG A 226 -8.81 -14.01 4.84
C ARG A 226 -8.18 -13.96 3.47
N ASN A 227 -7.02 -14.58 3.30
CA ASN A 227 -6.25 -14.51 2.05
C ASN A 227 -6.00 -13.06 1.57
N GLY A 228 -5.71 -12.16 2.51
CA GLY A 228 -5.43 -10.73 2.22
C GLY A 228 -6.66 -9.89 1.84
N ARG A 229 -7.88 -10.39 2.04
CA ARG A 229 -9.13 -9.71 1.69
C ARG A 229 -10.04 -9.59 2.91
N ALA A 230 -10.61 -8.41 3.14
CA ALA A 230 -11.54 -8.14 4.22
C ALA A 230 -12.75 -9.08 4.09
N ALA A 231 -12.90 -9.99 5.05
CA ALA A 231 -13.98 -10.96 5.09
C ALA A 231 -15.04 -10.56 6.13
N GLU A 232 -14.59 -10.00 7.26
CA GLU A 232 -15.47 -9.61 8.36
C GLU A 232 -15.06 -8.22 8.84
N ILE A 233 -16.04 -7.32 8.99
CA ILE A 233 -15.85 -5.93 9.42
C ILE A 233 -16.81 -5.70 10.57
N ARG A 234 -16.28 -5.34 11.74
CA ARG A 234 -17.07 -5.16 12.97
C ARG A 234 -16.59 -3.92 13.73
N PRO A 235 -17.40 -3.37 14.64
CA PRO A 235 -16.92 -2.39 15.60
C PRO A 235 -15.68 -2.93 16.34
N GLY A 236 -14.65 -2.10 16.45
CA GLY A 236 -13.41 -2.42 17.14
C GLY A 236 -13.49 -2.16 18.64
N PRO A 237 -12.48 -2.61 19.41
CA PRO A 237 -12.37 -2.24 20.81
C PRO A 237 -12.22 -0.71 20.95
N ALA A 238 -12.89 -0.16 21.97
CA ALA A 238 -12.76 1.25 22.35
C ALA A 238 -11.40 1.54 23.00
#